data_AF-A0A848HY13-F1
#
_entry.id   AF-A0A848HY13-F1
#
_cell.length_a   1.000
_cell.length_b   1.000
_cell.length_c   1.000
_cell.angle_alpha   90.00
_cell.angle_beta   90.00
_cell.angle_gamma   90.00
#
_symmetry.space_group_name_H-M   'P 1'
#
loop_
_entity.id
_entity.type
_entity.pdbx_description
1 polymer ?
#
loop_
_entity_poly.entity_id
_entity_poly.type
_entity_poly.pdbx_seq_one_letter_code
_entity_poly.pdbx_strand_id
1 'polypeptide(L)'
;MHLKDRASKWALLAGASVIAALATASYAQAACTPANGIVTCTGDNSPFTVTSITQTVIAQGATVSGTGLSAVTLNSALANLVVNGTASATGAAALTVQNGSPIFTYDPYGGAGLPNGTYSYPYLYPNGRATIMVGQQGVISGDTGIWIERSGSNYLGGSSAFIDNSGLITATSGSAIRGPSGISGVSYASITNQASGAIHGIAAPVGTISNAGLIDGRGNAAIDLAPRYDGFFASYGTSTIANSGTITSAAAATIVSQQNPLSLTNSGRIGNSIGGEAIHAGSSISLTNTGTIEGNVVAIGASTIDSSAGTIAGDVLLGSGDDIIVAALDANNQLKTGITGQIDGGAGTNSIALTVAADATLTGTPLLPTNFSLLRANLANQAKLTLDTGFDGTARLYVSGAGTLLNQGAIATQGRAVTAYGFGYPSPLGMQNDGSIKATLTSATDAAVSLDGVALANKGSIEATGGAGVLLKSGYGTALANSGTISATGGAAVLFGGGYGSSAALENKAGGVIVLDEAAEAGCPCE
;
A
#
# COMPACT_ATOMS: atom_id res chain seq x y z
N MET A 1 101.09 -36.91 14.71
CA MET A 1 100.04 -37.78 15.27
C MET A 1 98.79 -36.89 15.45
N HIS A 2 97.96 -36.73 14.41
CA HIS A 2 96.59 -37.28 14.31
C HIS A 2 95.76 -37.05 15.61
N LEU A 3 94.60 -36.37 15.67
CA LEU A 3 93.46 -36.22 14.75
C LEU A 3 92.51 -35.07 15.18
N LYS A 4 91.93 -34.38 14.18
CA LYS A 4 90.52 -33.95 13.95
C LYS A 4 89.69 -33.12 14.97
N ASP A 5 89.29 -31.94 14.46
CA ASP A 5 87.92 -31.38 14.29
C ASP A 5 86.86 -31.54 15.38
N ARG A 6 86.32 -30.40 15.84
CA ARG A 6 84.94 -29.95 15.48
C ARG A 6 84.69 -28.51 15.91
N ALA A 7 84.10 -27.74 14.99
CA ALA A 7 83.60 -26.39 15.20
C ALA A 7 82.22 -26.39 15.89
N SER A 8 81.94 -25.37 16.71
CA SER A 8 80.62 -24.74 16.75
C SER A 8 80.69 -23.32 17.30
N LYS A 9 80.23 -22.38 16.49
CA LYS A 9 79.93 -20.98 16.78
C LYS A 9 78.92 -20.88 17.92
N TRP A 10 79.11 -19.98 18.89
CA TRP A 10 78.02 -19.21 19.51
C TRP A 10 78.55 -17.86 20.00
N ALA A 11 77.81 -16.82 19.64
CA ALA A 11 78.17 -15.42 19.68
C ALA A 11 77.86 -14.76 21.04
N LEU A 12 78.59 -13.67 21.27
CA LEU A 12 78.50 -12.71 22.38
C LEU A 12 77.07 -12.37 22.82
N LEU A 13 76.83 -12.45 24.12
CA LEU A 13 75.86 -11.64 24.83
C LEU A 13 76.32 -10.17 24.82
N ALA A 14 75.53 -9.29 24.23
CA ALA A 14 75.57 -7.86 24.49
C ALA A 14 74.14 -7.41 24.83
N GLY A 15 73.98 -6.90 26.06
CA GLY A 15 72.71 -6.43 26.58
C GLY A 15 72.23 -5.17 25.87
N ALA A 16 70.96 -5.18 25.49
CA ALA A 16 70.19 -3.99 25.19
C ALA A 16 69.04 -3.92 26.21
N SER A 17 69.09 -2.90 27.06
CA SER A 17 68.03 -2.54 27.98
C SER A 17 66.80 -2.10 27.17
N VAL A 18 65.77 -2.95 27.13
CA VAL A 18 64.44 -2.55 26.64
C VAL A 18 63.78 -1.74 27.76
N ILE A 19 63.75 -0.42 27.60
CA ILE A 19 62.81 0.43 28.33
C ILE A 19 61.43 0.10 27.75
N ALA A 20 60.70 -0.76 28.45
CA ALA A 20 59.27 -0.93 28.25
C ALA A 20 58.58 0.36 28.68
N ALA A 21 58.32 1.27 27.73
CA ALA A 21 57.35 2.32 27.92
C ALA A 21 55.97 1.66 28.02
N LEU A 22 55.57 1.31 29.25
CA LEU A 22 54.19 1.10 29.63
C LEU A 22 53.44 2.42 29.40
N ALA A 23 53.00 2.64 28.16
CA ALA A 23 51.93 3.57 27.88
C ALA A 23 50.69 3.00 28.56
N THR A 24 50.47 3.41 29.80
CA THR A 24 49.17 3.33 30.44
C THR A 24 48.26 4.21 29.61
N ALA A 25 47.50 3.58 28.71
CA ALA A 25 46.38 4.23 28.07
C ALA A 25 45.43 4.65 29.20
N SER A 26 45.53 5.92 29.59
CA SER A 26 44.52 6.58 30.41
C SER A 26 43.24 6.51 29.60
N TYR A 27 42.34 5.61 29.99
CA TYR A 27 40.94 5.62 29.55
C TYR A 27 40.39 7.01 29.88
N ALA A 28 40.34 7.88 28.88
CA ALA A 28 39.75 9.21 29.03
C ALA A 28 38.27 9.03 29.33
N GLN A 29 37.94 9.14 30.62
CA GLN A 29 36.57 9.07 31.10
C GLN A 29 35.81 10.32 30.66
N ALA A 30 34.93 10.09 29.70
CA ALA A 30 33.69 10.80 29.31
C ALA A 30 33.68 11.00 27.79
N ALA A 31 33.60 9.91 27.03
CA ALA A 31 33.56 9.97 25.58
C ALA A 31 32.27 10.67 25.07
N CYS A 32 31.19 10.66 25.88
CA CYS A 32 29.99 11.47 25.69
C CYS A 32 29.94 12.64 26.69
N THR A 33 29.87 13.87 26.20
CA THR A 33 29.83 15.09 27.03
C THR A 33 28.57 15.92 26.77
N PRO A 34 27.84 16.35 27.81
CA PRO A 34 26.72 17.27 27.65
C PRO A 34 27.21 18.71 27.46
N ALA A 35 26.77 19.38 26.40
CA ALA A 35 26.98 20.81 26.16
C ALA A 35 25.77 21.40 25.41
N ASN A 36 25.30 22.58 25.82
CA ASN A 36 24.20 23.32 25.16
C ASN A 36 22.92 22.50 24.93
N GLY A 37 22.56 21.59 25.85
CA GLY A 37 21.38 20.75 25.70
C GLY A 37 21.52 19.63 24.67
N ILE A 38 22.76 19.25 24.32
CA ILE A 38 23.10 18.11 23.46
C ILE A 38 24.15 17.26 24.17
N VAL A 39 24.05 15.94 24.09
CA VAL A 39 25.08 15.00 24.53
C VAL A 39 25.88 14.54 23.31
N THR A 40 27.15 14.90 23.21
CA THR A 40 27.98 14.54 22.05
C THR A 40 29.01 13.47 22.43
N CYS A 41 28.94 12.33 21.76
CA CYS A 41 29.88 11.22 21.86
C CYS A 41 30.97 11.32 20.79
N THR A 42 32.22 11.28 21.22
CA THR A 42 33.43 11.36 20.37
C THR A 42 34.35 10.18 20.67
N GLY A 43 35.24 9.82 19.72
CA GLY A 43 36.15 8.68 19.89
C GLY A 43 35.42 7.34 20.06
N ASP A 44 36.05 6.40 20.75
CA ASP A 44 35.48 5.07 21.01
C ASP A 44 34.69 5.08 22.33
N ASN A 45 33.47 4.56 22.28
CA ASN A 45 32.52 4.60 23.38
C ASN A 45 32.08 3.18 23.73
N SER A 46 31.97 2.91 25.04
CA SER A 46 31.25 1.74 25.55
C SER A 46 29.74 1.88 25.32
N PRO A 47 28.98 0.78 25.37
CA PRO A 47 27.52 0.82 25.26
C PRO A 47 26.86 1.74 26.28
N PHE A 48 25.77 2.40 25.89
CA PHE A 48 25.01 3.28 26.80
C PHE A 48 23.50 3.29 26.53
N THR A 49 22.73 3.85 27.46
CA THR A 49 21.28 4.02 27.33
C THR A 49 20.91 5.50 27.25
N VAL A 50 20.08 5.87 26.28
CA VAL A 50 19.47 7.21 26.18
C VAL A 50 18.13 7.18 26.90
N THR A 51 18.05 7.84 28.06
CA THR A 51 16.85 7.90 28.90
C THR A 51 16.17 9.27 28.93
N SER A 52 16.74 10.26 28.24
CA SER A 52 16.25 11.65 28.25
C SER A 52 15.81 12.13 26.87
N ILE A 53 15.11 13.26 26.85
CA ILE A 53 14.69 13.96 25.62
C ILE A 53 15.80 14.77 24.97
N THR A 54 16.90 14.99 25.70
CA THR A 54 18.09 15.67 25.23
C THR A 54 18.65 14.92 24.03
N GLN A 55 18.98 15.63 22.95
CA GLN A 55 19.57 15.01 21.77
C GLN A 55 20.92 14.41 22.12
N THR A 56 21.12 13.14 21.75
CA THR A 56 22.42 12.45 21.84
C THR A 56 22.98 12.27 20.44
N VAL A 57 24.23 12.67 20.22
CA VAL A 57 24.90 12.64 18.91
C VAL A 57 26.15 11.76 18.99
N ILE A 58 26.21 10.71 18.17
CA ILE A 58 27.45 9.98 17.88
C ILE A 58 28.14 10.73 16.75
N ALA A 59 29.20 11.47 17.08
CA ALA A 59 29.89 12.34 16.12
C ALA A 59 30.54 11.54 14.98
N GLN A 60 30.83 12.23 13.87
CA GLN A 60 31.58 11.65 12.75
C GLN A 60 32.94 11.12 13.25
N GLY A 61 33.30 9.90 12.83
CA GLY A 61 34.52 9.21 13.29
C GLY A 61 34.45 8.63 14.70
N ALA A 62 33.39 8.90 15.48
CA ALA A 62 33.15 8.23 16.75
C ALA A 62 32.58 6.82 16.52
N THR A 63 32.89 5.92 17.44
CA THR A 63 32.33 4.56 17.45
C THR A 63 31.65 4.28 18.79
N VAL A 64 30.54 3.55 18.75
CA VAL A 64 29.92 2.92 19.93
C VAL A 64 29.79 1.44 19.61
N SER A 65 30.44 0.59 20.40
CA SER A 65 30.48 -0.86 20.12
C SER A 65 29.98 -1.69 21.30
N GLY A 66 29.14 -2.68 21.01
CA GLY A 66 28.63 -3.64 22.00
C GLY A 66 28.95 -5.10 21.65
N THR A 67 29.23 -5.92 22.67
CA THR A 67 29.45 -7.37 22.53
C THR A 67 28.49 -8.10 23.44
N GLY A 68 27.59 -8.90 22.87
CA GLY A 68 26.51 -9.58 23.61
C GLY A 68 25.41 -8.64 24.14
N LEU A 69 25.52 -7.34 23.86
CA LEU A 69 24.59 -6.28 24.26
C LEU A 69 24.48 -5.27 23.13
N SER A 70 23.38 -4.50 23.10
CA SER A 70 23.23 -3.38 22.17
C SER A 70 24.26 -2.29 22.41
N ALA A 71 24.72 -1.63 21.34
CA ALA A 71 25.58 -0.47 21.46
C ALA A 71 24.84 0.72 22.08
N VAL A 72 23.59 0.92 21.69
CA VAL A 72 22.72 1.95 22.28
C VAL A 72 21.34 1.41 22.56
N THR A 73 20.85 1.65 23.77
CA THR A 73 19.45 1.39 24.15
C THR A 73 18.70 2.72 24.25
N LEU A 74 17.57 2.84 23.57
CA LEU A 74 16.70 4.01 23.57
C LEU A 74 15.50 3.71 24.46
N ASN A 75 15.57 4.20 25.70
CA ASN A 75 14.61 3.88 26.75
C ASN A 75 14.09 5.17 27.41
N SER A 76 13.31 5.93 26.64
CA SER A 76 12.67 7.15 27.11
C SER A 76 11.34 7.35 26.38
N ALA A 77 10.48 8.18 26.97
CA ALA A 77 9.23 8.59 26.33
C ALA A 77 9.45 9.41 25.06
N LEU A 78 10.65 9.99 24.86
CA LEU A 78 11.06 10.75 23.67
C LEU A 78 12.59 10.72 23.48
N ALA A 79 13.20 9.55 23.36
CA ALA A 79 14.63 9.44 23.08
C ALA A 79 14.98 10.05 21.71
N ASN A 80 16.04 10.85 21.64
CA ASN A 80 16.48 11.51 20.39
C ASN A 80 17.96 11.19 20.12
N LEU A 81 18.23 10.38 19.11
CA LEU A 81 19.56 9.91 18.74
C LEU A 81 19.93 10.35 17.33
N VAL A 82 21.14 10.88 17.17
CA VAL A 82 21.77 11.17 15.89
C VAL A 82 23.03 10.35 15.74
N VAL A 83 23.17 9.64 14.62
CA VAL A 83 24.33 8.78 14.31
C VAL A 83 25.04 9.34 13.09
N ASN A 84 26.12 10.09 13.30
CA ASN A 84 27.02 10.56 12.24
C ASN A 84 28.31 9.73 12.14
N GLY A 85 28.64 8.96 13.19
CA GLY A 85 29.71 7.97 13.23
C GLY A 85 29.18 6.55 13.09
N THR A 86 29.71 5.62 13.88
CA THR A 86 29.35 4.20 13.82
C THR A 86 28.73 3.72 15.13
N ALA A 87 27.58 3.06 15.06
CA ALA A 87 27.04 2.24 16.14
C ALA A 87 27.04 0.78 15.70
N SER A 88 27.74 -0.09 16.44
CA SER A 88 27.83 -1.50 16.05
C SER A 88 27.73 -2.48 17.21
N ALA A 89 27.15 -3.67 16.96
CA ALA A 89 27.08 -4.72 17.96
C ALA A 89 27.33 -6.12 17.37
N THR A 90 27.95 -6.99 18.16
CA THR A 90 28.12 -8.42 17.82
C THR A 90 27.36 -9.27 18.84
N GLY A 91 26.57 -10.24 18.39
CA GLY A 91 25.71 -11.05 19.26
C GLY A 91 24.41 -10.34 19.70
N ALA A 92 24.12 -9.14 19.17
CA ALA A 92 22.98 -8.32 19.56
C ALA A 92 22.61 -7.30 18.46
N ALA A 93 21.49 -6.59 18.65
CA ALA A 93 21.12 -5.46 17.81
C ALA A 93 22.01 -4.24 18.11
N ALA A 94 22.44 -3.48 17.10
CA ALA A 94 23.24 -2.27 17.34
C ALA A 94 22.45 -1.22 18.14
N LEU A 95 21.21 -0.96 17.75
CA LEU A 95 20.27 -0.14 18.51
C LEU A 95 19.06 -0.97 18.98
N THR A 96 18.64 -0.76 20.23
CA THR A 96 17.38 -1.30 20.76
C THR A 96 16.47 -0.17 21.22
N VAL A 97 15.24 -0.11 20.68
CA VAL A 97 14.18 0.80 21.15
C VAL A 97 13.23 0.04 22.07
N GLN A 98 13.07 0.54 23.29
CA GLN A 98 12.28 -0.11 24.32
C GLN A 98 11.55 0.92 25.19
N ASN A 99 10.40 0.55 25.73
CA ASN A 99 9.70 1.35 26.74
C ASN A 99 10.35 1.24 28.13
N GLY A 100 10.11 2.27 28.95
CA GLY A 100 10.62 2.34 30.32
C GLY A 100 9.94 1.37 31.26
N SER A 101 10.59 1.09 32.39
CA SER A 101 10.00 0.34 33.49
C SER A 101 8.73 1.05 34.01
N PRO A 102 7.75 0.31 34.55
CA PRO A 102 6.57 0.91 35.18
C PRO A 102 7.00 1.84 36.32
N ILE A 103 6.35 2.99 36.42
CA ILE A 103 6.59 3.98 37.45
C ILE A 103 5.44 3.89 38.45
N PHE A 104 5.76 3.62 39.71
CA PHE A 104 4.76 3.65 40.77
C PHE A 104 4.32 5.10 40.99
N THR A 105 3.07 5.41 40.65
CA THR A 105 2.45 6.69 40.95
C THR A 105 1.68 6.54 42.25
N TYR A 106 2.25 7.04 43.35
CA TYR A 106 1.51 7.12 44.60
C TYR A 106 0.33 8.07 44.39
N ASP A 107 -0.89 7.55 44.42
CA ASP A 107 -2.07 8.38 44.53
C ASP A 107 -2.03 9.07 45.90
N PRO A 108 -1.81 10.40 45.97
CA PRO A 108 -1.74 11.11 47.24
C PRO A 108 -3.06 11.06 48.03
N TYR A 109 -4.15 10.58 47.44
CA TYR A 109 -5.46 10.45 48.10
C TYR A 109 -5.76 9.06 48.67
N GLY A 110 -4.78 8.16 48.76
CA GLY A 110 -4.83 7.00 49.65
C GLY A 110 -6.06 6.09 49.46
N GLY A 111 -6.46 5.82 48.22
CA GLY A 111 -7.52 4.84 47.96
C GLY A 111 -8.95 5.36 48.13
N ALA A 112 -9.19 6.67 47.99
CA ALA A 112 -10.53 7.20 47.73
C ALA A 112 -11.01 6.91 46.28
N GLY A 113 -10.81 5.67 45.82
CA GLY A 113 -11.49 5.16 44.64
C GLY A 113 -12.95 4.90 45.01
N LEU A 114 -13.89 5.34 44.15
CA LEU A 114 -15.31 5.01 44.30
C LEU A 114 -15.46 3.50 44.52
N PRO A 115 -16.31 3.02 45.45
CA PRO A 115 -16.48 1.59 45.73
C PRO A 115 -16.94 0.72 44.55
N ASN A 116 -17.26 1.35 43.40
CA ASN A 116 -17.61 0.70 42.13
C ASN A 116 -16.72 1.15 40.95
N GLY A 117 -15.59 1.84 41.19
CA GLY A 117 -14.69 2.32 40.15
C GLY A 117 -13.71 1.25 39.69
N THR A 118 -13.61 1.04 38.38
CA THR A 118 -12.63 0.20 37.68
C THR A 118 -11.24 0.35 38.31
N TYR A 119 -10.56 -0.77 38.63
CA TYR A 119 -9.22 -0.83 39.22
C TYR A 119 -8.29 0.25 38.63
N SER A 120 -8.00 1.30 39.40
CA SER A 120 -6.98 2.28 39.03
C SER A 120 -5.63 1.64 39.32
N TYR A 121 -4.93 1.17 38.28
CA TYR A 121 -3.61 0.57 38.42
C TYR A 121 -2.65 1.59 39.07
N PRO A 122 -1.95 1.26 40.17
CA PRO A 122 -1.05 2.19 40.86
C PRO A 122 0.27 2.45 40.09
N TYR A 123 0.35 1.97 38.85
CA TYR A 123 1.52 2.07 38.00
C TYR A 123 1.17 2.86 36.73
N LEU A 124 1.99 3.86 36.44
CA LEU A 124 2.10 4.45 35.12
C LEU A 124 2.98 3.53 34.27
N TYR A 125 2.46 3.09 33.13
CA TYR A 125 3.18 2.26 32.17
C TYR A 125 3.66 3.16 31.02
N PRO A 126 4.88 3.73 31.11
CA PRO A 126 5.33 4.69 30.11
C PRO A 126 5.48 4.02 28.74
N ASN A 127 5.17 4.76 27.69
CA ASN A 127 5.51 4.36 26.33
C ASN A 127 6.97 4.72 26.04
N GLY A 128 7.65 3.90 25.24
CA GLY A 128 8.93 4.25 24.61
C GLY A 128 8.67 4.94 23.29
N ARG A 129 9.31 6.08 23.04
CA ARG A 129 9.32 6.70 21.72
C ARG A 129 10.74 7.14 21.39
N ALA A 130 11.21 6.78 20.21
CA ALA A 130 12.53 7.14 19.74
C ALA A 130 12.46 7.90 18.41
N THR A 131 13.31 8.90 18.25
CA THR A 131 13.68 9.48 16.96
C THR A 131 15.15 9.15 16.70
N ILE A 132 15.42 8.53 15.55
CA ILE A 132 16.75 8.07 15.15
C ILE A 132 17.07 8.74 13.82
N MET A 133 18.07 9.61 13.81
CA MET A 133 18.59 10.23 12.59
C MET A 133 19.95 9.63 12.28
N VAL A 134 20.13 9.13 11.06
CA VAL A 134 21.42 8.59 10.59
C VAL A 134 21.95 9.54 9.53
N GLY A 135 23.07 10.21 9.83
CA GLY A 135 23.73 11.10 8.88
C GLY A 135 24.31 10.35 7.69
N GLN A 136 24.74 11.05 6.64
CA GLN A 136 25.27 10.43 5.41
C GLN A 136 26.46 9.50 5.62
N GLN A 137 27.26 9.75 6.66
CA GLN A 137 28.39 8.92 7.05
C GLN A 137 28.06 7.98 8.22
N GLY A 138 26.84 8.07 8.73
CA GLY A 138 26.35 7.26 9.82
C GLY A 138 26.25 5.80 9.40
N VAL A 139 26.75 4.91 10.24
CA VAL A 139 26.64 3.46 10.05
C VAL A 139 26.03 2.83 11.29
N ILE A 140 24.95 2.08 11.11
CA ILE A 140 24.37 1.21 12.13
C ILE A 140 24.53 -0.23 11.65
N SER A 141 25.26 -1.05 12.40
CA SER A 141 25.59 -2.42 12.00
C SER A 141 25.65 -3.40 13.17
N GLY A 142 24.82 -4.44 13.16
CA GLY A 142 24.97 -5.55 14.09
C GLY A 142 24.33 -6.84 13.58
N ASP A 143 24.08 -7.81 14.45
CA ASP A 143 23.27 -8.98 14.06
C ASP A 143 21.86 -8.56 13.65
N THR A 144 21.42 -7.43 14.18
CA THR A 144 20.33 -6.61 13.67
C THR A 144 20.79 -5.16 13.78
N GLY A 145 20.50 -4.32 12.80
CA GLY A 145 20.84 -2.90 12.89
C GLY A 145 20.01 -2.21 13.97
N ILE A 146 18.69 -2.28 13.85
CA ILE A 146 17.75 -1.67 14.79
C ILE A 146 16.68 -2.69 15.16
N TRP A 147 16.50 -2.90 16.46
CA TRP A 147 15.46 -3.73 17.03
C TRP A 147 14.49 -2.86 17.85
N ILE A 148 13.19 -3.05 17.67
CA ILE A 148 12.17 -2.45 18.53
C ILE A 148 11.47 -3.55 19.32
N GLU A 149 11.25 -3.32 20.60
CA GLU A 149 10.58 -4.28 21.46
C GLU A 149 9.85 -3.64 22.62
N ARG A 150 9.03 -4.44 23.28
CA ARG A 150 8.45 -4.12 24.57
C ARG A 150 9.33 -4.70 25.68
N SER A 151 9.56 -3.91 26.72
CA SER A 151 10.22 -4.34 27.94
C SER A 151 9.39 -5.41 28.65
N GLY A 152 10.04 -6.50 29.05
CA GLY A 152 9.40 -7.54 29.85
C GLY A 152 8.87 -7.04 31.20
N SER A 153 9.41 -5.92 31.72
CA SER A 153 8.92 -5.29 32.96
C SER A 153 7.70 -4.39 32.74
N ASN A 154 7.43 -3.95 31.50
CA ASN A 154 6.33 -3.05 31.16
C ASN A 154 5.51 -3.63 29.98
N TYR A 155 4.67 -4.61 30.30
CA TYR A 155 3.87 -5.34 29.30
C TYR A 155 2.68 -4.54 28.73
N LEU A 156 2.31 -3.41 29.37
CA LEU A 156 1.19 -2.54 28.94
C LEU A 156 1.65 -1.31 28.13
N GLY A 157 2.89 -0.87 28.29
CA GLY A 157 3.46 0.23 27.51
C GLY A 157 3.79 -0.18 26.08
N GLY A 158 3.64 0.74 25.15
CA GLY A 158 4.05 0.58 23.76
C GLY A 158 5.47 1.08 23.52
N SER A 159 6.07 0.65 22.41
CA SER A 159 7.34 1.16 21.90
C SER A 159 7.14 1.63 20.46
N SER A 160 7.55 2.85 20.17
CA SER A 160 7.46 3.44 18.83
C SER A 160 8.77 4.10 18.40
N ALA A 161 9.08 4.06 17.11
CA ALA A 161 10.27 4.69 16.58
C ALA A 161 10.01 5.41 15.25
N PHE A 162 10.74 6.51 15.05
CA PHE A 162 10.81 7.29 13.82
C PHE A 162 12.27 7.23 13.35
N ILE A 163 12.49 6.79 12.11
CA ILE A 163 13.84 6.68 11.53
C ILE A 163 13.93 7.65 10.36
N ASP A 164 14.98 8.46 10.32
CA ASP A 164 15.39 9.25 9.15
C ASP A 164 16.83 8.87 8.78
N ASN A 165 16.99 8.14 7.68
CA ASN A 165 18.24 7.55 7.27
C ASN A 165 18.80 8.23 6.02
N SER A 166 19.97 8.86 6.15
CA SER A 166 20.80 9.29 5.02
C SER A 166 22.07 8.46 4.85
N GLY A 167 22.37 7.55 5.78
CA GLY A 167 23.58 6.71 5.81
C GLY A 167 23.28 5.23 5.58
N LEU A 168 24.00 4.36 6.27
CA LEU A 168 23.88 2.90 6.14
C LEU A 168 23.27 2.26 7.39
N ILE A 169 22.16 1.53 7.21
CA ILE A 169 21.60 0.63 8.23
C ILE A 169 21.70 -0.80 7.71
N THR A 170 22.50 -1.64 8.37
CA THR A 170 22.79 -3.00 7.92
C THR A 170 22.71 -4.03 9.05
N ALA A 171 22.52 -5.30 8.68
CA ALA A 171 22.74 -6.44 9.56
C ALA A 171 23.81 -7.39 9.00
N THR A 172 24.43 -8.18 9.89
CA THR A 172 25.32 -9.30 9.52
C THR A 172 24.52 -10.47 8.93
N SER A 173 23.25 -10.62 9.33
CA SER A 173 22.31 -11.61 8.79
C SER A 173 20.88 -11.09 8.85
N GLY A 174 20.01 -11.57 7.95
CA GLY A 174 18.60 -11.17 7.92
C GLY A 174 18.38 -9.70 7.56
N SER A 175 17.26 -9.15 8.01
CA SER A 175 16.88 -7.74 7.83
C SER A 175 17.56 -6.83 8.86
N ALA A 176 17.98 -5.64 8.43
CA ALA A 176 18.63 -4.65 9.27
C ALA A 176 17.70 -3.99 10.29
N ILE A 177 16.45 -3.75 9.93
CA ILE A 177 15.43 -3.18 10.83
C ILE A 177 14.43 -4.28 11.17
N ARG A 178 14.22 -4.55 12.46
CA ARG A 178 13.36 -5.66 12.90
C ARG A 178 12.51 -5.28 14.11
N GLY A 179 11.42 -6.02 14.30
CA GLY A 179 10.56 -5.94 15.46
C GLY A 179 9.63 -7.16 15.58
N PRO A 180 8.96 -7.34 16.71
CA PRO A 180 8.05 -8.46 16.92
C PRO A 180 6.78 -8.31 16.06
N SER A 181 6.25 -9.44 15.61
CA SER A 181 4.98 -9.51 14.88
C SER A 181 3.79 -9.58 15.84
N GLY A 182 2.68 -8.92 15.51
CA GLY A 182 1.39 -9.07 16.21
C GLY A 182 1.31 -8.46 17.61
N ILE A 183 2.35 -7.76 18.08
CA ILE A 183 2.31 -7.09 19.39
C ILE A 183 1.71 -5.69 19.24
N SER A 184 0.50 -5.50 19.76
CA SER A 184 -0.16 -4.19 19.74
C SER A 184 0.69 -3.14 20.45
N GLY A 185 0.85 -1.95 19.88
CA GLY A 185 1.63 -0.86 20.48
C GLY A 185 3.15 -0.97 20.33
N VAL A 186 3.68 -1.97 19.61
CA VAL A 186 5.11 -2.04 19.24
C VAL A 186 5.23 -1.89 17.73
N SER A 187 5.73 -0.76 17.25
CA SER A 187 5.86 -0.52 15.80
C SER A 187 6.79 0.63 15.46
N TYR A 188 7.39 0.59 14.26
CA TYR A 188 7.97 1.79 13.66
C TYR A 188 6.83 2.65 13.12
N ALA A 189 6.70 3.87 13.63
CA ALA A 189 5.68 4.79 13.15
C ALA A 189 6.00 5.23 11.72
N SER A 190 7.25 5.64 11.47
CA SER A 190 7.76 5.93 10.14
C SER A 190 9.22 5.55 9.96
N ILE A 191 9.56 5.17 8.74
CA ILE A 191 10.94 4.99 8.26
C ILE A 191 11.08 5.84 6.99
N THR A 192 11.91 6.86 7.05
CA THR A 192 12.29 7.68 5.90
C THR A 192 13.72 7.31 5.52
N ASN A 193 13.91 6.81 4.30
CA ASN A 193 15.21 6.55 3.70
C ASN A 193 15.48 7.61 2.63
N GLN A 194 16.36 8.55 2.93
CA GLN A 194 16.75 9.64 2.05
C GLN A 194 17.52 9.12 0.83
N ALA A 195 17.72 9.97 -0.17
CA ALA A 195 18.34 9.58 -1.45
C ALA A 195 19.74 8.95 -1.30
N SER A 196 20.53 9.38 -0.32
CA SER A 196 21.85 8.79 -0.02
C SER A 196 21.79 7.57 0.89
N GLY A 197 20.63 7.29 1.49
CA GLY A 197 20.45 6.24 2.49
C GLY A 197 20.38 4.85 1.87
N ALA A 198 20.98 3.88 2.56
CA ALA A 198 20.90 2.46 2.26
C ALA A 198 20.40 1.68 3.49
N ILE A 199 19.39 0.83 3.29
CA ILE A 199 18.86 -0.08 4.32
C ILE A 199 18.90 -1.50 3.79
N HIS A 200 19.56 -2.41 4.51
CA HIS A 200 19.63 -3.83 4.13
C HIS A 200 18.50 -4.66 4.74
N GLY A 201 17.27 -4.45 4.25
CA GLY A 201 16.08 -5.19 4.65
C GLY A 201 15.36 -4.64 5.88
N ILE A 202 14.04 -4.73 5.85
CA ILE A 202 13.12 -4.33 6.93
C ILE A 202 12.18 -5.51 7.18
N ALA A 203 12.12 -6.03 8.41
CA ALA A 203 11.20 -7.10 8.82
C ALA A 203 10.54 -6.72 10.16
N ALA A 204 9.53 -5.85 10.09
CA ALA A 204 8.95 -5.23 11.28
C ALA A 204 7.51 -4.72 11.04
N PRO A 205 6.74 -4.49 12.11
CA PRO A 205 5.50 -3.72 12.03
C PRO A 205 5.83 -2.24 11.76
N VAL A 206 5.52 -1.75 10.56
CA VAL A 206 5.77 -0.36 10.14
C VAL A 206 4.48 0.33 9.70
N GLY A 207 4.28 1.58 10.12
CA GLY A 207 3.19 2.43 9.67
C GLY A 207 3.44 2.99 8.27
N THR A 208 4.50 3.77 8.12
CA THR A 208 4.84 4.44 6.86
C THR A 208 6.31 4.22 6.50
N ILE A 209 6.58 3.88 5.25
CA ILE A 209 7.93 3.85 4.66
C ILE A 209 7.97 4.87 3.54
N SER A 210 8.90 5.81 3.58
CA SER A 210 9.24 6.69 2.47
C SER A 210 10.66 6.38 2.02
N ASN A 211 10.83 5.99 0.76
CA ASN A 211 12.12 5.61 0.22
C ASN A 211 12.49 6.46 -1.00
N ALA A 212 13.55 7.24 -0.88
CA ALA A 212 14.23 7.90 -2.00
C ALA A 212 15.60 7.26 -2.32
N GLY A 213 16.16 6.47 -1.39
CA GLY A 213 17.46 5.80 -1.54
C GLY A 213 17.33 4.33 -1.95
N LEU A 214 18.22 3.49 -1.39
CA LEU A 214 18.24 2.05 -1.59
C LEU A 214 17.65 1.31 -0.39
N ILE A 215 16.67 0.43 -0.62
CA ILE A 215 16.31 -0.64 0.29
C ILE A 215 16.60 -1.97 -0.42
N ASP A 216 17.57 -2.71 0.09
CA ASP A 216 18.01 -3.97 -0.50
C ASP A 216 17.87 -5.12 0.50
N GLY A 217 16.93 -6.03 0.24
CA GLY A 217 16.71 -7.21 1.07
C GLY A 217 17.81 -8.26 0.97
N ARG A 218 18.69 -8.16 -0.04
CA ARG A 218 19.69 -9.16 -0.40
C ARG A 218 18.99 -10.52 -0.56
N GLY A 219 19.40 -11.53 0.22
CA GLY A 219 18.75 -12.85 0.22
C GLY A 219 17.39 -12.91 0.96
N ASN A 220 16.92 -11.82 1.56
CA ASN A 220 15.61 -11.70 2.20
C ASN A 220 14.71 -10.74 1.43
N ALA A 221 13.43 -10.67 1.80
CA ALA A 221 12.57 -9.58 1.33
C ALA A 221 13.20 -8.22 1.71
N ALA A 222 13.09 -7.25 0.81
CA ALA A 222 13.52 -5.88 1.10
C ALA A 222 12.66 -5.28 2.20
N ILE A 223 11.36 -5.59 2.16
CA ILE A 223 10.37 -5.15 3.14
C ILE A 223 9.45 -6.34 3.43
N ASP A 224 9.47 -6.83 4.67
CA ASP A 224 8.52 -7.78 5.24
C ASP A 224 7.73 -7.07 6.35
N LEU A 225 6.52 -6.64 6.02
CA LEU A 225 5.63 -5.94 6.92
C LEU A 225 4.92 -6.94 7.83
N ALA A 226 5.41 -7.02 9.06
CA ALA A 226 4.75 -7.79 10.09
C ALA A 226 3.38 -7.14 10.47
N PRO A 227 2.38 -7.95 10.85
CA PRO A 227 1.07 -7.49 11.27
C PRO A 227 1.12 -6.37 12.34
N ARG A 228 0.39 -5.28 12.09
CA ARG A 228 0.16 -4.19 13.05
C ARG A 228 -1.24 -4.30 13.63
N TYR A 229 -1.37 -5.07 14.71
CA TYR A 229 -2.65 -5.27 15.36
C TYR A 229 -3.04 -4.07 16.25
N ASP A 230 -4.15 -3.42 15.91
CA ASP A 230 -4.80 -2.43 16.76
C ASP A 230 -5.89 -3.10 17.60
N GLY A 231 -5.61 -3.25 18.90
CA GLY A 231 -6.54 -3.89 19.82
C GLY A 231 -7.83 -3.08 20.07
N PHE A 232 -7.84 -1.78 19.80
CA PHE A 232 -9.04 -0.94 19.99
C PHE A 232 -10.08 -1.21 18.89
N PHE A 233 -9.63 -1.34 17.64
CA PHE A 233 -10.51 -1.62 16.50
C PHE A 233 -10.61 -3.12 16.17
N ALA A 234 -9.88 -3.97 16.90
CA ALA A 234 -9.72 -5.40 16.60
C ALA A 234 -9.33 -5.65 15.13
N SER A 235 -8.47 -4.78 14.58
CA SER A 235 -8.16 -4.72 13.15
C SER A 235 -6.67 -4.50 12.89
N TYR A 236 -6.23 -4.84 11.69
CA TYR A 236 -4.86 -4.58 11.24
C TYR A 236 -4.78 -3.18 10.63
N GLY A 237 -3.83 -2.38 11.13
CA GLY A 237 -3.57 -1.06 10.59
C GLY A 237 -3.01 -1.14 9.16
N THR A 238 -3.40 -0.22 8.29
CA THR A 238 -2.82 -0.07 6.96
C THR A 238 -1.33 0.26 7.05
N SER A 239 -0.54 -0.40 6.21
CA SER A 239 0.87 -0.06 5.98
C SER A 239 0.98 0.76 4.70
N THR A 240 1.72 1.87 4.74
CA THR A 240 1.90 2.77 3.59
C THR A 240 3.35 2.77 3.15
N ILE A 241 3.60 2.62 1.84
CA ILE A 241 4.93 2.71 1.23
C ILE A 241 4.88 3.75 0.11
N ALA A 242 5.78 4.72 0.14
CA ALA A 242 6.04 5.65 -0.95
C ALA A 242 7.49 5.45 -1.43
N ASN A 243 7.66 4.99 -2.66
CA ASN A 243 8.97 4.72 -3.25
C ASN A 243 9.24 5.64 -4.45
N SER A 244 10.27 6.47 -4.33
CA SER A 244 10.90 7.18 -5.45
C SER A 244 12.34 6.71 -5.71
N GLY A 245 12.88 5.83 -4.86
CA GLY A 245 14.20 5.23 -4.99
C GLY A 245 14.17 3.81 -5.56
N THR A 246 15.07 2.95 -5.07
CA THR A 246 15.13 1.53 -5.43
C THR A 246 14.78 0.64 -4.24
N ILE A 247 13.88 -0.30 -4.45
CA ILE A 247 13.59 -1.42 -3.55
C ILE A 247 13.90 -2.71 -4.30
N THR A 248 14.82 -3.53 -3.80
CA THR A 248 15.22 -4.76 -4.50
C THR A 248 15.56 -5.91 -3.56
N SER A 249 15.40 -7.13 -4.07
CA SER A 249 15.61 -8.36 -3.31
C SER A 249 15.97 -9.52 -4.25
N ALA A 250 16.54 -10.58 -3.68
CA ALA A 250 16.74 -11.89 -4.28
C ALA A 250 15.96 -13.00 -3.51
N ALA A 251 14.93 -12.64 -2.75
CA ALA A 251 14.04 -13.58 -2.07
C ALA A 251 12.85 -13.98 -2.95
N ALA A 252 11.95 -14.81 -2.43
CA ALA A 252 10.71 -15.19 -3.11
C ALA A 252 9.84 -13.97 -3.47
N ALA A 253 9.82 -12.95 -2.61
CA ALA A 253 9.13 -11.68 -2.84
C ALA A 253 9.99 -10.49 -2.39
N THR A 254 9.93 -9.37 -3.11
CA THR A 254 10.67 -8.14 -2.73
C THR A 254 9.98 -7.38 -1.61
N ILE A 255 8.66 -7.19 -1.71
CA ILE A 255 7.81 -6.63 -0.66
C ILE A 255 6.80 -7.69 -0.25
N VAL A 256 6.68 -7.93 1.05
CA VAL A 256 5.69 -8.82 1.65
C VAL A 256 4.85 -8.02 2.65
N SER A 257 3.53 -8.01 2.48
CA SER A 257 2.58 -7.59 3.52
C SER A 257 1.82 -8.81 4.00
N GLN A 258 1.97 -9.20 5.26
CA GLN A 258 1.42 -10.48 5.72
C GLN A 258 -0.11 -10.45 5.87
N GLN A 259 -0.65 -9.43 6.54
CA GLN A 259 -2.08 -9.34 6.86
C GLN A 259 -2.65 -7.90 6.75
N ASN A 260 -1.79 -6.89 6.80
CA ASN A 260 -2.21 -5.50 6.71
C ASN A 260 -2.61 -5.16 5.27
N PRO A 261 -3.69 -4.39 5.05
CA PRO A 261 -3.88 -3.71 3.77
C PRO A 261 -2.65 -2.87 3.43
N LEU A 262 -2.21 -2.95 2.17
CA LEU A 262 -1.03 -2.24 1.68
C LEU A 262 -1.46 -1.06 0.81
N SER A 263 -1.05 0.16 1.17
CA SER A 263 -1.08 1.32 0.28
C SER A 263 0.32 1.57 -0.25
N LEU A 264 0.50 1.53 -1.57
CA LEU A 264 1.80 1.64 -2.22
C LEU A 264 1.76 2.66 -3.36
N THR A 265 2.63 3.65 -3.30
CA THR A 265 2.92 4.55 -4.41
C THR A 265 4.36 4.34 -4.88
N ASN A 266 4.54 4.03 -6.15
CA ASN A 266 5.85 3.82 -6.75
C ASN A 266 6.09 4.77 -7.93
N SER A 267 7.08 5.65 -7.81
CA SER A 267 7.66 6.42 -8.90
C SER A 267 9.11 6.02 -9.20
N GLY A 268 9.70 5.16 -8.37
CA GLY A 268 11.04 4.60 -8.56
C GLY A 268 11.02 3.19 -9.16
N ARG A 269 11.97 2.35 -8.71
CA ARG A 269 12.09 0.94 -9.12
C ARG A 269 11.80 0.00 -7.95
N ILE A 270 10.95 -1.00 -8.19
CA ILE A 270 10.78 -2.17 -7.33
C ILE A 270 11.13 -3.39 -8.18
N GLY A 271 12.03 -4.26 -7.73
CA GLY A 271 12.43 -5.40 -8.57
C GLY A 271 12.97 -6.60 -7.81
N ASN A 272 12.56 -7.78 -8.27
CA ASN A 272 13.06 -9.07 -7.80
C ASN A 272 14.12 -9.60 -8.77
N SER A 273 15.37 -9.68 -8.30
CA SER A 273 16.53 -10.02 -9.13
C SER A 273 16.59 -11.49 -9.58
N ILE A 274 15.79 -12.37 -8.97
CA ILE A 274 15.72 -13.79 -9.33
C ILE A 274 14.41 -14.17 -10.04
N GLY A 275 13.61 -13.17 -10.43
CA GLY A 275 12.31 -13.39 -11.09
C GLY A 275 11.18 -13.84 -10.17
N GLY A 276 11.35 -13.70 -8.84
CA GLY A 276 10.25 -13.88 -7.89
C GLY A 276 9.23 -12.75 -7.93
N GLU A 277 8.31 -12.74 -6.96
CA GLU A 277 7.31 -11.69 -6.84
C GLU A 277 7.99 -10.34 -6.53
N ALA A 278 7.53 -9.28 -7.17
CA ALA A 278 7.88 -7.93 -6.75
C ALA A 278 7.10 -7.57 -5.48
N ILE A 279 5.81 -7.91 -5.44
CA ILE A 279 4.92 -7.57 -4.34
C ILE A 279 4.01 -8.75 -4.02
N HIS A 280 4.03 -9.17 -2.75
CA HIS A 280 3.10 -10.12 -2.16
C HIS A 280 2.24 -9.42 -1.11
N ALA A 281 0.96 -9.19 -1.38
CA ALA A 281 0.01 -8.64 -0.42
C ALA A 281 -0.94 -9.73 0.09
N GLY A 282 -0.75 -10.19 1.32
CA GLY A 282 -1.62 -11.17 1.99
C GLY A 282 -3.02 -10.64 2.35
N SER A 283 -3.37 -9.43 1.92
CA SER A 283 -4.67 -8.77 2.07
C SER A 283 -4.99 -7.98 0.79
N SER A 284 -5.66 -6.84 0.88
CA SER A 284 -5.86 -5.91 -0.23
C SER A 284 -4.62 -5.05 -0.51
N ILE A 285 -4.47 -4.63 -1.77
CA ILE A 285 -3.50 -3.61 -2.17
C ILE A 285 -4.18 -2.42 -2.85
N SER A 286 -3.78 -1.20 -2.47
CA SER A 286 -4.03 0.03 -3.22
C SER A 286 -2.69 0.50 -3.79
N LEU A 287 -2.48 0.29 -5.08
CA LEU A 287 -1.23 0.54 -5.78
C LEU A 287 -1.40 1.65 -6.83
N THR A 288 -0.54 2.67 -6.76
CA THR A 288 -0.31 3.63 -7.85
C THR A 288 1.14 3.53 -8.30
N ASN A 289 1.36 3.21 -9.58
CA ASN A 289 2.67 3.02 -10.18
C ASN A 289 2.87 3.98 -11.36
N THR A 290 3.80 4.91 -11.21
CA THR A 290 4.33 5.76 -12.29
C THR A 290 5.79 5.41 -12.64
N GLY A 291 6.40 4.46 -11.90
CA GLY A 291 7.74 3.97 -12.12
C GLY A 291 7.75 2.57 -12.75
N THR A 292 8.72 1.75 -12.35
CA THR A 292 8.88 0.38 -12.84
C THR A 292 8.78 -0.62 -11.68
N ILE A 293 7.96 -1.65 -11.89
CA ILE A 293 7.88 -2.84 -11.06
C ILE A 293 8.32 -4.04 -11.91
N GLU A 294 9.39 -4.72 -11.52
CA GLU A 294 9.94 -5.90 -12.22
C GLU A 294 9.64 -7.17 -11.42
N GLY A 295 8.71 -7.96 -11.92
CA GLY A 295 8.19 -9.16 -11.25
C GLY A 295 6.68 -9.08 -10.97
N ASN A 296 6.15 -10.20 -10.46
CA ASN A 296 4.70 -10.35 -10.27
C ASN A 296 4.17 -9.53 -9.09
N VAL A 297 2.91 -9.12 -9.21
CA VAL A 297 2.13 -8.52 -8.12
C VAL A 297 1.02 -9.49 -7.76
N VAL A 298 1.02 -9.95 -6.52
CA VAL A 298 0.04 -10.92 -6.00
C VAL A 298 -0.71 -10.30 -4.82
N ALA A 299 -2.04 -10.37 -4.85
CA ALA A 299 -2.89 -9.89 -3.75
C ALA A 299 -4.05 -10.86 -3.49
N ILE A 300 -4.58 -10.90 -2.27
CA ILE A 300 -5.65 -11.86 -1.88
C ILE A 300 -7.01 -11.18 -1.68
N GLY A 301 -7.04 -9.91 -1.27
CA GLY A 301 -8.26 -9.14 -1.01
C GLY A 301 -8.63 -8.16 -2.13
N ALA A 302 -9.75 -7.45 -1.95
CA ALA A 302 -10.23 -6.43 -2.89
C ALA A 302 -9.20 -5.30 -3.09
N SER A 303 -8.68 -5.20 -4.30
CA SER A 303 -7.50 -4.41 -4.64
C SER A 303 -7.82 -3.36 -5.70
N THR A 304 -7.02 -2.30 -5.72
CA THR A 304 -7.06 -1.26 -6.75
C THR A 304 -5.65 -0.99 -7.24
N ILE A 305 -5.40 -1.17 -8.53
CA ILE A 305 -4.08 -0.99 -9.14
C ILE A 305 -4.20 0.00 -10.30
N ASP A 306 -3.44 1.08 -10.22
CA ASP A 306 -3.22 2.02 -11.31
C ASP A 306 -1.75 1.99 -11.72
N SER A 307 -1.46 1.41 -12.88
CA SER A 307 -0.15 1.47 -13.51
C SER A 307 -0.22 2.16 -14.87
N SER A 308 -1.28 2.91 -15.16
CA SER A 308 -1.51 3.51 -16.47
C SER A 308 -0.39 4.48 -16.91
N ALA A 309 0.30 5.09 -15.94
CA ALA A 309 1.43 6.00 -16.13
C ALA A 309 2.81 5.36 -15.85
N GLY A 310 2.87 4.05 -15.55
CA GLY A 310 4.09 3.31 -15.25
C GLY A 310 4.13 1.95 -15.94
N THR A 311 5.02 1.08 -15.49
CA THR A 311 5.14 -0.30 -15.99
C THR A 311 5.19 -1.32 -14.86
N ILE A 312 4.35 -2.35 -14.95
CA ILE A 312 4.49 -3.61 -14.22
C ILE A 312 4.94 -4.68 -15.23
N ALA A 313 6.21 -5.03 -15.17
CA ALA A 313 6.84 -6.06 -15.99
C ALA A 313 6.72 -7.43 -15.31
N GLY A 314 5.49 -7.94 -15.26
CA GLY A 314 5.13 -9.20 -14.62
C GLY A 314 3.62 -9.41 -14.62
N ASP A 315 3.20 -10.54 -14.06
CA ASP A 315 1.79 -10.89 -13.90
C ASP A 315 1.17 -10.13 -12.72
N VAL A 316 -0.12 -9.82 -12.82
CA VAL A 316 -0.94 -9.30 -11.74
C VAL A 316 -2.01 -10.33 -11.43
N LEU A 317 -1.87 -10.99 -10.29
CA LEU A 317 -2.73 -12.09 -9.84
C LEU A 317 -3.48 -11.67 -8.59
N LEU A 318 -4.79 -11.48 -8.72
CA LEU A 318 -5.66 -11.04 -7.64
C LEU A 318 -6.50 -12.21 -7.09
N GLY A 319 -6.94 -12.05 -5.86
CA GLY A 319 -7.58 -13.10 -5.09
C GLY A 319 -9.10 -12.99 -5.08
N SER A 320 -9.67 -12.98 -3.89
CA SER A 320 -11.10 -12.75 -3.71
C SER A 320 -11.36 -11.27 -3.44
N GLY A 321 -12.39 -10.70 -4.06
CA GLY A 321 -12.80 -9.32 -3.83
C GLY A 321 -13.32 -8.70 -5.10
N ASP A 322 -13.82 -7.47 -4.99
CA ASP A 322 -14.17 -6.69 -6.17
C ASP A 322 -12.96 -5.84 -6.54
N ASP A 323 -12.14 -6.34 -7.46
CA ASP A 323 -10.89 -5.70 -7.86
C ASP A 323 -11.08 -4.62 -8.93
N ILE A 324 -10.14 -3.66 -8.95
CA ILE A 324 -10.12 -2.57 -9.92
C ILE A 324 -8.72 -2.44 -10.52
N ILE A 325 -8.62 -2.54 -11.84
CA ILE A 325 -7.43 -2.12 -12.59
C ILE A 325 -7.77 -0.83 -13.33
N VAL A 326 -7.00 0.23 -13.11
CA VAL A 326 -7.16 1.49 -13.84
C VAL A 326 -6.45 1.37 -15.19
N ALA A 327 -7.14 1.80 -16.24
CA ALA A 327 -6.63 1.88 -17.60
C ALA A 327 -6.69 3.32 -18.11
N ALA A 328 -5.78 3.64 -19.01
CA ALA A 328 -5.84 4.78 -19.92
C ALA A 328 -6.23 4.30 -21.33
N LEU A 329 -6.44 5.24 -22.25
CA LEU A 329 -6.49 4.94 -23.68
C LEU A 329 -5.12 5.16 -24.31
N ASP A 330 -4.70 4.26 -25.20
CA ASP A 330 -3.51 4.42 -26.00
C ASP A 330 -3.75 5.27 -27.27
N ALA A 331 -2.72 5.40 -28.11
CA ALA A 331 -2.80 6.17 -29.35
C ALA A 331 -3.78 5.58 -30.39
N ASN A 332 -4.22 4.33 -30.20
CA ASN A 332 -5.18 3.62 -31.04
C ASN A 332 -6.57 3.53 -30.39
N ASN A 333 -6.83 4.29 -29.32
CA ASN A 333 -8.10 4.27 -28.58
C ASN A 333 -8.42 2.90 -27.95
N GLN A 334 -7.39 2.14 -27.57
CA GLN A 334 -7.50 0.86 -26.87
C GLN A 334 -7.12 1.00 -25.38
N LEU A 335 -7.64 0.10 -24.54
CA LEU A 335 -7.34 0.10 -23.11
C LEU A 335 -5.86 -0.25 -22.86
N LYS A 336 -5.19 0.58 -22.06
CA LYS A 336 -3.80 0.39 -21.62
C LYS A 336 -3.70 0.47 -20.10
N THR A 337 -3.24 -0.61 -19.47
CA THR A 337 -3.12 -0.71 -18.01
C THR A 337 -1.70 -0.46 -17.49
N GLY A 338 -0.69 -0.52 -18.37
CA GLY A 338 0.74 -0.50 -17.99
C GLY A 338 1.27 -1.83 -17.45
N ILE A 339 0.47 -2.90 -17.50
CA ILE A 339 0.88 -4.25 -17.11
C ILE A 339 1.23 -5.04 -18.38
N THR A 340 2.40 -5.69 -18.41
CA THR A 340 2.86 -6.45 -19.58
C THR A 340 2.63 -7.96 -19.47
N GLY A 341 2.40 -8.48 -18.26
CA GLY A 341 2.10 -9.90 -18.02
C GLY A 341 0.60 -10.21 -18.05
N GLN A 342 0.25 -11.40 -17.58
CA GLN A 342 -1.13 -11.81 -17.39
C GLN A 342 -1.78 -10.97 -16.30
N ILE A 343 -3.04 -10.58 -16.51
CA ILE A 343 -3.89 -9.99 -15.47
C ILE A 343 -5.01 -10.98 -15.17
N ASP A 344 -5.15 -11.37 -13.91
CA ASP A 344 -6.21 -12.24 -13.41
C ASP A 344 -6.86 -11.60 -12.18
N GLY A 345 -8.17 -11.35 -12.26
CA GLY A 345 -8.94 -10.76 -11.18
C GLY A 345 -9.35 -11.75 -10.08
N GLY A 346 -9.12 -13.04 -10.25
CA GLY A 346 -9.58 -14.05 -9.29
C GLY A 346 -11.11 -14.07 -9.12
N ALA A 347 -11.60 -14.19 -7.89
CA ALA A 347 -13.03 -14.31 -7.60
C ALA A 347 -13.64 -12.96 -7.22
N GLY A 348 -14.86 -12.68 -7.71
CA GLY A 348 -15.61 -11.46 -7.37
C GLY A 348 -16.02 -10.67 -8.61
N THR A 349 -16.47 -9.44 -8.42
CA THR A 349 -16.87 -8.53 -9.52
C THR A 349 -15.73 -7.59 -9.87
N ASN A 350 -14.80 -8.10 -10.68
CA ASN A 350 -13.60 -7.35 -11.05
C ASN A 350 -13.85 -6.41 -12.23
N SER A 351 -13.18 -5.25 -12.19
CA SER A 351 -13.43 -4.17 -13.14
C SER A 351 -12.18 -3.52 -13.71
N ILE A 352 -12.22 -3.22 -15.01
CA ILE A 352 -11.30 -2.26 -15.62
C ILE A 352 -11.94 -0.88 -15.53
N ALA A 353 -11.25 0.08 -14.93
CA ALA A 353 -11.74 1.44 -14.76
C ALA A 353 -11.02 2.43 -15.67
N LEU A 354 -11.78 3.19 -16.44
CA LEU A 354 -11.32 4.28 -17.29
C LEU A 354 -11.82 5.62 -16.73
N THR A 355 -10.91 6.56 -16.49
CA THR A 355 -11.26 7.94 -16.16
C THR A 355 -11.18 8.79 -17.42
N VAL A 356 -12.30 9.44 -17.78
CA VAL A 356 -12.44 10.22 -19.01
C VAL A 356 -12.62 11.68 -18.65
N ALA A 357 -11.54 12.46 -18.69
CA ALA A 357 -11.53 13.88 -18.32
C ALA A 357 -11.57 14.84 -19.53
N ALA A 358 -11.48 14.29 -20.74
CA ALA A 358 -11.61 14.98 -22.01
C ALA A 358 -12.27 14.03 -23.02
N ASP A 359 -12.82 14.57 -24.11
CA ASP A 359 -13.47 13.77 -25.15
C ASP A 359 -12.55 12.65 -25.64
N ALA A 360 -13.12 11.46 -25.69
CA ALA A 360 -12.39 10.24 -26.01
C ALA A 360 -13.26 9.29 -26.82
N THR A 361 -12.61 8.46 -27.63
CA THR A 361 -13.23 7.36 -28.34
C THR A 361 -12.64 6.05 -27.82
N LEU A 362 -13.47 5.03 -27.68
CA LEU A 362 -13.06 3.65 -27.42
C LEU A 362 -13.48 2.82 -28.63
N THR A 363 -12.50 2.16 -29.25
CA THR A 363 -12.66 1.44 -30.52
C THR A 363 -12.43 -0.06 -30.33
N GLY A 364 -13.16 -0.88 -31.08
CA GLY A 364 -12.96 -2.33 -31.14
C GLY A 364 -13.60 -3.10 -29.99
N THR A 365 -13.23 -4.37 -29.85
CA THR A 365 -13.67 -5.25 -28.75
C THR A 365 -12.68 -5.14 -27.59
N PRO A 366 -13.02 -4.47 -26.47
CA PRO A 366 -12.12 -4.44 -25.32
C PRO A 366 -12.08 -5.85 -24.74
N LEU A 367 -10.98 -6.57 -24.97
CA LEU A 367 -10.75 -7.85 -24.32
C LEU A 367 -10.42 -7.56 -22.86
N LEU A 368 -11.40 -7.77 -21.98
CA LEU A 368 -11.13 -7.69 -20.55
C LEU A 368 -10.23 -8.87 -20.14
N PRO A 369 -9.33 -8.68 -19.15
CA PRO A 369 -8.52 -9.76 -18.68
C PRO A 369 -9.31 -10.88 -18.01
N THR A 370 -8.65 -11.99 -17.73
CA THR A 370 -9.25 -13.15 -17.07
C THR A 370 -9.93 -12.74 -15.76
N ASN A 371 -11.18 -13.21 -15.59
CA ASN A 371 -12.02 -12.91 -14.43
C ASN A 371 -12.42 -11.43 -14.25
N PHE A 372 -12.32 -10.60 -15.29
CA PHE A 372 -12.93 -9.26 -15.32
C PHE A 372 -14.25 -9.29 -16.07
N SER A 373 -15.31 -8.77 -15.44
CA SER A 373 -16.68 -8.78 -15.99
C SER A 373 -17.28 -7.39 -16.19
N LEU A 374 -16.58 -6.35 -15.74
CA LEU A 374 -17.08 -4.98 -15.72
C LEU A 374 -16.08 -4.00 -16.34
N LEU A 375 -16.55 -3.18 -17.28
CA LEU A 375 -15.87 -1.96 -17.71
C LEU A 375 -16.51 -0.76 -17.00
N ARG A 376 -15.74 -0.04 -16.19
CA ARG A 376 -16.17 1.18 -15.50
C ARG A 376 -15.67 2.41 -16.26
N ALA A 377 -16.56 3.35 -16.58
CA ALA A 377 -16.22 4.63 -17.17
C ALA A 377 -16.66 5.76 -16.24
N ASN A 378 -15.70 6.52 -15.72
CA ASN A 378 -15.94 7.69 -14.87
C ASN A 378 -15.68 8.95 -15.70
N LEU A 379 -16.75 9.63 -16.09
CA LEU A 379 -16.69 10.84 -16.91
C LEU A 379 -16.56 12.07 -16.00
N ALA A 380 -15.65 12.96 -16.35
CA ALA A 380 -15.41 14.22 -15.66
C ALA A 380 -15.35 15.38 -16.66
N ASN A 381 -15.46 16.62 -16.17
CA ASN A 381 -15.32 17.83 -16.98
C ASN A 381 -16.22 17.91 -18.22
N GLN A 382 -17.41 17.31 -18.16
CA GLN A 382 -18.33 17.22 -19.30
C GLN A 382 -17.78 16.44 -20.50
N ALA A 383 -16.78 15.59 -20.29
CA ALA A 383 -16.19 14.81 -21.35
C ALA A 383 -17.22 13.89 -22.03
N LYS A 384 -17.05 13.70 -23.33
CA LYS A 384 -17.79 12.74 -24.14
C LYS A 384 -16.96 11.48 -24.36
N LEU A 385 -17.43 10.34 -23.85
CA LEU A 385 -16.91 9.03 -24.23
C LEU A 385 -17.75 8.47 -25.38
N THR A 386 -17.12 8.22 -26.53
CA THR A 386 -17.76 7.60 -27.69
C THR A 386 -17.31 6.14 -27.81
N LEU A 387 -18.24 5.19 -27.75
CA LEU A 387 -18.04 3.82 -28.21
C LEU A 387 -18.35 3.83 -29.71
N ASP A 388 -17.34 3.76 -30.56
CA ASP A 388 -17.54 3.96 -32.00
C ASP A 388 -18.27 2.80 -32.68
N THR A 389 -18.50 2.91 -33.99
CA THR A 389 -19.17 1.88 -34.78
C THR A 389 -18.40 0.55 -34.85
N GLY A 390 -17.10 0.56 -34.54
CA GLY A 390 -16.27 -0.64 -34.44
C GLY A 390 -16.28 -1.26 -33.05
N PHE A 391 -16.91 -0.61 -32.06
CA PHE A 391 -17.04 -1.14 -30.71
C PHE A 391 -17.95 -2.37 -30.69
N ASP A 392 -17.47 -3.46 -30.11
CA ASP A 392 -18.22 -4.69 -29.90
C ASP A 392 -17.89 -5.24 -28.51
N GLY A 393 -18.72 -4.90 -27.52
CA GLY A 393 -18.46 -5.17 -26.10
C GLY A 393 -19.33 -6.29 -25.56
N THR A 394 -18.71 -7.24 -24.83
CA THR A 394 -19.41 -8.36 -24.18
C THR A 394 -19.47 -8.26 -22.66
N ALA A 395 -18.73 -7.31 -22.08
CA ALA A 395 -18.72 -7.04 -20.66
C ALA A 395 -19.81 -6.03 -20.28
N ARG A 396 -20.26 -6.08 -19.02
CA ARG A 396 -21.15 -5.06 -18.48
C ARG A 396 -20.43 -3.71 -18.43
N LEU A 397 -21.12 -2.65 -18.85
CA LEU A 397 -20.65 -1.28 -18.76
C LEU A 397 -21.26 -0.60 -17.52
N TYR A 398 -20.43 0.00 -16.70
CA TYR A 398 -20.85 0.86 -15.58
C TYR A 398 -20.34 2.27 -15.82
N VAL A 399 -21.25 3.24 -15.95
CA VAL A 399 -20.90 4.63 -16.24
C VAL A 399 -21.33 5.52 -15.10
N SER A 400 -20.45 6.42 -14.69
CA SER A 400 -20.77 7.42 -13.68
C SER A 400 -20.09 8.76 -13.94
N GLY A 401 -20.45 9.78 -13.15
CA GLY A 401 -19.84 11.10 -13.20
C GLY A 401 -20.68 12.12 -13.98
N ALA A 402 -20.02 13.01 -14.71
CA ALA A 402 -20.65 14.11 -15.45
C ALA A 402 -20.05 14.25 -16.86
N GLY A 403 -20.90 14.14 -17.87
CA GLY A 403 -20.50 14.10 -19.28
C GLY A 403 -21.50 13.34 -20.14
N THR A 404 -21.07 12.84 -21.29
CA THR A 404 -21.92 12.06 -22.21
C THR A 404 -21.27 10.73 -22.58
N LEU A 405 -21.99 9.62 -22.40
CA LEU A 405 -21.68 8.37 -23.08
C LEU A 405 -22.45 8.31 -24.40
N LEU A 406 -21.75 8.17 -25.52
CA LEU A 406 -22.34 7.89 -26.83
C LEU A 406 -22.00 6.45 -27.26
N ASN A 407 -23.00 5.58 -27.35
CA ASN A 407 -22.84 4.25 -27.95
C ASN A 407 -23.24 4.27 -29.44
N GLN A 408 -22.30 3.99 -30.34
CA GLN A 408 -22.54 3.79 -31.78
C GLN A 408 -22.28 2.35 -32.22
N GLY A 409 -21.67 1.53 -31.36
CA GLY A 409 -21.33 0.14 -31.62
C GLY A 409 -22.34 -0.85 -31.04
N ALA A 410 -21.89 -2.08 -30.83
CA ALA A 410 -22.67 -3.17 -30.27
C ALA A 410 -22.25 -3.47 -28.82
N ILE A 411 -23.23 -3.68 -27.95
CA ILE A 411 -23.05 -4.18 -26.58
C ILE A 411 -23.92 -5.43 -26.44
N ALA A 412 -23.33 -6.60 -26.20
CA ALA A 412 -24.04 -7.87 -26.10
C ALA A 412 -23.59 -8.68 -24.87
N THR A 413 -24.41 -8.72 -23.81
CA THR A 413 -24.01 -9.29 -22.51
C THR A 413 -24.86 -10.47 -22.06
N GLN A 414 -24.26 -11.35 -21.26
CA GLN A 414 -24.98 -12.32 -20.42
C GLN A 414 -25.15 -11.70 -19.02
N GLY A 415 -26.35 -11.21 -18.72
CA GLY A 415 -26.63 -10.28 -17.63
C GLY A 415 -26.81 -8.85 -18.12
N ARG A 416 -26.97 -7.90 -17.19
CA ARG A 416 -27.16 -6.47 -17.48
C ARG A 416 -26.06 -5.90 -18.37
N ALA A 417 -26.43 -5.19 -19.42
CA ALA A 417 -25.49 -4.58 -20.36
C ALA A 417 -24.94 -3.25 -19.86
N VAL A 418 -25.80 -2.34 -19.41
CA VAL A 418 -25.40 -0.99 -18.99
C VAL A 418 -26.00 -0.63 -17.64
N THR A 419 -25.20 -0.03 -16.77
CA THR A 419 -25.63 0.68 -15.57
C THR A 419 -25.08 2.09 -15.62
N ALA A 420 -25.94 3.10 -15.56
CA ALA A 420 -25.52 4.49 -15.57
C ALA A 420 -26.03 5.20 -14.30
N TYR A 421 -25.13 5.93 -13.64
CA TYR A 421 -25.39 6.59 -12.36
C TYR A 421 -24.91 8.04 -12.40
N GLY A 422 -25.82 9.02 -12.27
CA GLY A 422 -25.54 10.44 -12.51
C GLY A 422 -26.14 11.39 -11.46
N PHE A 423 -25.58 11.46 -10.26
CA PHE A 423 -26.11 12.34 -9.19
C PHE A 423 -25.45 13.73 -9.11
N GLY A 424 -24.75 14.16 -10.16
CA GLY A 424 -24.03 15.44 -10.19
C GLY A 424 -24.92 16.63 -10.59
N TYR A 425 -25.38 17.43 -9.63
CA TYR A 425 -25.83 18.80 -9.93
C TYR A 425 -24.59 19.73 -10.03
N PRO A 426 -24.49 20.65 -11.00
CA PRO A 426 -25.50 21.09 -11.96
C PRO A 426 -25.53 20.35 -13.31
N SER A 427 -24.64 19.39 -13.56
CA SER A 427 -24.53 18.74 -14.88
C SER A 427 -24.70 17.22 -14.81
N PRO A 428 -25.90 16.70 -15.15
CA PRO A 428 -26.18 15.27 -15.07
C PRO A 428 -25.43 14.50 -16.17
N LEU A 429 -25.20 13.21 -15.93
CA LEU A 429 -24.70 12.28 -16.93
C LEU A 429 -25.74 12.13 -18.05
N GLY A 430 -25.33 12.31 -19.29
CA GLY A 430 -26.10 12.01 -20.50
C GLY A 430 -25.68 10.67 -21.10
N MET A 431 -26.64 9.93 -21.65
CA MET A 431 -26.38 8.74 -22.44
C MET A 431 -27.12 8.84 -23.78
N GLN A 432 -26.44 8.50 -24.86
CA GLN A 432 -27.04 8.36 -26.18
C GLN A 432 -26.73 6.98 -26.73
N ASN A 433 -27.76 6.26 -27.16
CA ASN A 433 -27.63 4.99 -27.85
C ASN A 433 -28.02 5.16 -29.32
N ASP A 434 -27.04 5.14 -30.21
CA ASP A 434 -27.21 5.11 -31.67
C ASP A 434 -26.91 3.72 -32.25
N GLY A 435 -26.27 2.86 -31.46
CA GLY A 435 -25.92 1.48 -31.83
C GLY A 435 -26.92 0.44 -31.31
N SER A 436 -26.42 -0.74 -30.91
CA SER A 436 -27.24 -1.82 -30.36
C SER A 436 -26.81 -2.20 -28.95
N ILE A 437 -27.81 -2.46 -28.10
CA ILE A 437 -27.63 -3.00 -26.76
C ILE A 437 -28.49 -4.25 -26.65
N LYS A 438 -27.88 -5.39 -26.34
CA LYS A 438 -28.54 -6.68 -26.16
C LYS A 438 -28.12 -7.30 -24.83
N ALA A 439 -29.09 -7.74 -24.04
CA ALA A 439 -28.83 -8.40 -22.76
C ALA A 439 -29.69 -9.65 -22.59
N THR A 440 -29.05 -10.76 -22.22
CA THR A 440 -29.75 -11.98 -21.77
C THR A 440 -29.71 -12.02 -20.26
N LEU A 441 -30.84 -11.79 -19.60
CA LEU A 441 -30.98 -11.62 -18.16
C LEU A 441 -31.49 -12.91 -17.51
N THR A 442 -31.11 -13.12 -16.26
CA THR A 442 -31.56 -14.28 -15.46
C THR A 442 -32.73 -13.96 -14.54
N SER A 443 -33.15 -12.70 -14.46
CA SER A 443 -34.23 -12.23 -13.58
C SER A 443 -35.12 -11.24 -14.31
N ALA A 444 -36.44 -11.45 -14.20
CA ALA A 444 -37.47 -10.59 -14.78
C ALA A 444 -37.45 -9.16 -14.25
N THR A 445 -36.81 -8.95 -13.09
CA THR A 445 -36.67 -7.65 -12.42
C THR A 445 -35.37 -6.93 -12.75
N ASP A 446 -34.45 -7.60 -13.47
CA ASP A 446 -33.26 -6.96 -14.01
C ASP A 446 -33.60 -6.26 -15.34
N ALA A 447 -32.69 -5.41 -15.83
CA ALA A 447 -32.85 -4.71 -17.10
C ALA A 447 -31.58 -4.73 -17.94
N ALA A 448 -31.70 -4.63 -19.27
CA ALA A 448 -30.55 -4.47 -20.17
C ALA A 448 -29.82 -3.15 -19.86
N VAL A 449 -30.59 -2.07 -19.68
CA VAL A 449 -30.09 -0.75 -19.29
C VAL A 449 -30.74 -0.31 -17.99
N SER A 450 -29.94 0.00 -16.97
CA SER A 450 -30.43 0.58 -15.70
C SER A 450 -29.89 1.99 -15.51
N LEU A 451 -30.80 2.95 -15.31
CA LEU A 451 -30.50 4.38 -15.20
C LEU A 451 -30.89 4.91 -13.83
N ASP A 452 -30.01 5.73 -13.24
CA ASP A 452 -30.28 6.42 -11.97
C ASP A 452 -29.68 7.83 -11.98
N GLY A 453 -30.53 8.85 -12.12
CA GLY A 453 -30.10 10.25 -12.33
C GLY A 453 -29.51 10.51 -13.73
N VAL A 454 -29.95 9.77 -14.75
CA VAL A 454 -29.36 9.82 -16.11
C VAL A 454 -30.44 10.05 -17.17
N ALA A 455 -30.16 10.94 -18.12
CA ALA A 455 -30.97 11.12 -19.31
C ALA A 455 -30.45 10.24 -20.46
N LEU A 456 -31.29 9.32 -20.95
CA LEU A 456 -31.02 8.46 -22.10
C LEU A 456 -31.79 8.91 -23.34
N ALA A 457 -31.07 9.17 -24.44
CA ALA A 457 -31.64 9.28 -25.78
C ALA A 457 -31.38 7.99 -26.57
N ASN A 458 -32.43 7.20 -26.83
CA ASN A 458 -32.32 5.97 -27.64
C ASN A 458 -32.74 6.24 -29.09
N LYS A 459 -31.80 6.14 -30.03
CA LYS A 459 -32.02 6.17 -31.48
C LYS A 459 -31.76 4.82 -32.14
N GLY A 460 -30.98 3.96 -31.48
CA GLY A 460 -30.65 2.62 -31.91
C GLY A 460 -31.61 1.55 -31.36
N SER A 461 -31.07 0.37 -31.06
CA SER A 461 -31.84 -0.75 -30.50
C SER A 461 -31.42 -1.10 -29.07
N ILE A 462 -32.41 -1.45 -28.25
CA ILE A 462 -32.24 -2.05 -26.92
C ILE A 462 -33.11 -3.31 -26.89
N GLU A 463 -32.48 -4.47 -26.71
CA GLU A 463 -33.15 -5.78 -26.66
C GLU A 463 -32.82 -6.48 -25.34
N ALA A 464 -33.84 -6.94 -24.62
CA ALA A 464 -33.69 -7.75 -23.41
C ALA A 464 -34.41 -9.09 -23.54
N THR A 465 -33.76 -10.16 -23.07
CA THR A 465 -34.37 -11.49 -22.95
C THR A 465 -34.35 -11.89 -21.48
N GLY A 466 -35.48 -12.34 -20.92
CA GLY A 466 -35.61 -12.78 -19.53
C GLY A 466 -35.74 -11.65 -18.49
N GLY A 467 -35.92 -10.40 -18.93
CA GLY A 467 -36.08 -9.23 -18.06
C GLY A 467 -36.43 -7.96 -18.83
N ALA A 468 -36.23 -6.81 -18.21
CA ALA A 468 -36.67 -5.53 -18.77
C ALA A 468 -35.69 -4.94 -19.82
N GLY A 469 -36.21 -4.16 -20.76
CA GLY A 469 -35.36 -3.41 -21.70
C GLY A 469 -34.61 -2.29 -20.97
N VAL A 470 -35.37 -1.35 -20.39
CA VAL A 470 -34.82 -0.21 -19.63
C VAL A 470 -35.47 -0.13 -18.25
N LEU A 471 -34.66 0.02 -17.21
CA LEU A 471 -35.10 0.34 -15.84
C LEU A 471 -34.77 1.80 -15.51
N LEU A 472 -35.81 2.59 -15.25
CA LEU A 472 -35.72 3.98 -14.82
C LEU A 472 -35.85 4.09 -13.30
N LYS A 473 -34.75 4.43 -12.61
CA LYS A 473 -34.75 4.64 -11.16
C LYS A 473 -35.09 6.07 -10.77
N SER A 474 -35.62 6.24 -9.56
CA SER A 474 -36.26 7.45 -9.03
C SER A 474 -35.32 8.63 -8.72
N GLY A 475 -34.18 8.75 -9.43
CA GLY A 475 -33.29 9.91 -9.34
C GLY A 475 -33.84 11.14 -10.08
N TYR A 476 -33.53 12.33 -9.54
CA TYR A 476 -33.77 13.59 -10.25
C TYR A 476 -32.96 13.61 -11.56
N GLY A 477 -33.60 13.94 -12.68
CA GLY A 477 -32.95 13.94 -13.99
C GLY A 477 -32.95 12.59 -14.72
N THR A 478 -33.51 11.51 -14.14
CA THR A 478 -33.75 10.28 -14.90
C THR A 478 -34.79 10.52 -15.99
N ALA A 479 -34.42 10.36 -17.25
CA ALA A 479 -35.32 10.53 -18.38
C ALA A 479 -34.97 9.57 -19.53
N LEU A 480 -35.97 9.16 -20.29
CA LEU A 480 -35.83 8.35 -21.50
C LEU A 480 -36.56 9.03 -22.66
N ALA A 481 -35.81 9.44 -23.69
CA ALA A 481 -36.35 9.86 -24.98
C ALA A 481 -36.06 8.77 -26.02
N ASN A 482 -37.10 8.08 -26.47
CA ASN A 482 -36.98 6.99 -27.44
C ASN A 482 -37.42 7.43 -28.83
N SER A 483 -36.54 7.29 -29.82
CA SER A 483 -36.87 7.37 -31.25
C SER A 483 -36.37 6.14 -32.03
N GLY A 484 -35.81 5.15 -31.33
CA GLY A 484 -35.40 3.85 -31.85
C GLY A 484 -36.29 2.72 -31.35
N THR A 485 -35.72 1.51 -31.20
CA THR A 485 -36.46 0.32 -30.76
C THR A 485 -36.05 -0.08 -29.35
N ILE A 486 -37.04 -0.36 -28.49
CA ILE A 486 -36.85 -1.03 -27.21
C ILE A 486 -37.74 -2.27 -27.19
N SER A 487 -37.16 -3.45 -27.05
CA SER A 487 -37.89 -4.71 -26.98
C SER A 487 -37.47 -5.53 -25.77
N ALA A 488 -38.45 -6.23 -25.19
CA ALA A 488 -38.20 -7.20 -24.11
C ALA A 488 -39.04 -8.46 -24.31
N THR A 489 -38.40 -9.62 -24.13
CA THR A 489 -39.05 -10.94 -24.08
C THR A 489 -38.95 -11.47 -22.65
N GLY A 490 -40.08 -11.81 -22.03
CA GLY A 490 -40.11 -12.31 -20.64
C GLY A 490 -39.99 -11.23 -19.56
N GLY A 491 -40.20 -9.95 -19.91
CA GLY A 491 -40.21 -8.81 -19.00
C GLY A 491 -40.75 -7.54 -19.65
N ALA A 492 -40.76 -6.42 -18.91
CA ALA A 492 -41.27 -5.13 -19.41
C ALA A 492 -40.23 -4.40 -20.27
N ALA A 493 -40.61 -3.88 -21.43
CA ALA A 493 -39.71 -3.09 -22.29
C ALA A 493 -39.15 -1.86 -21.56
N VAL A 494 -40.00 -1.20 -20.77
CA VAL A 494 -39.59 -0.13 -19.86
C VAL A 494 -40.22 -0.39 -18.49
N LEU A 495 -39.40 -0.36 -17.45
CA LEU A 495 -39.80 -0.52 -16.06
C LEU A 495 -39.45 0.74 -15.27
N PHE A 496 -40.39 1.21 -14.46
CA PHE A 496 -40.17 2.27 -13.48
C PHE A 496 -40.02 1.63 -12.10
N GLY A 497 -38.99 1.97 -11.33
CA GLY A 497 -38.85 1.42 -9.98
C GLY A 497 -37.67 1.96 -9.18
N GLY A 498 -37.72 1.84 -7.84
CA GLY A 498 -36.54 2.09 -6.98
C GLY A 498 -36.64 3.20 -5.93
N GLY A 499 -37.81 3.79 -5.68
CA GLY A 499 -37.98 4.74 -4.56
C GLY A 499 -39.36 5.36 -4.45
N TYR A 500 -39.65 5.97 -3.29
CA TYR A 500 -40.88 6.72 -3.04
C TYR A 500 -40.84 8.06 -3.78
N GLY A 501 -41.58 8.19 -4.89
CA GLY A 501 -41.72 9.44 -5.65
C GLY A 501 -40.83 9.54 -6.89
N SER A 502 -40.92 8.59 -7.83
CA SER A 502 -40.19 8.65 -9.10
C SER A 502 -40.67 9.81 -9.97
N SER A 503 -39.81 10.80 -10.22
CA SER A 503 -40.03 11.86 -11.23
C SER A 503 -39.43 11.49 -12.59
N ALA A 504 -39.28 10.21 -12.89
CA ALA A 504 -38.67 9.76 -14.14
C ALA A 504 -39.60 10.06 -15.32
N ALA A 505 -39.06 10.62 -16.40
CA ALA A 505 -39.83 10.95 -17.60
C ALA A 505 -39.57 9.93 -18.73
N LEU A 506 -40.63 9.54 -19.44
CA LEU A 506 -40.55 8.77 -20.67
C LEU A 506 -41.24 9.55 -21.80
N GLU A 507 -40.51 9.79 -22.88
CA GLU A 507 -41.03 10.36 -24.13
C GLU A 507 -40.73 9.38 -25.27
N ASN A 508 -41.77 8.75 -25.82
CA ASN A 508 -41.65 7.99 -27.06
C ASN A 508 -41.95 8.90 -28.25
N LYS A 509 -40.92 9.26 -29.00
CA LYS A 509 -40.97 10.18 -30.15
C LYS A 509 -41.46 9.46 -31.40
N ALA A 510 -41.82 10.25 -32.42
CA ALA A 510 -42.20 9.72 -33.74
C ALA A 510 -41.12 8.77 -34.29
N GLY A 511 -41.53 7.58 -34.72
CA GLY A 511 -40.63 6.52 -35.19
C GLY A 511 -40.09 5.61 -34.08
N GLY A 512 -40.24 5.97 -32.82
CA GLY A 512 -39.87 5.13 -31.68
C GLY A 512 -40.83 3.96 -31.48
N VAL A 513 -40.28 2.77 -31.27
CA VAL A 513 -41.03 1.52 -31.05
C VAL A 513 -40.69 0.95 -29.69
N ILE A 514 -41.71 0.62 -28.90
CA ILE A 514 -41.58 -0.09 -27.62
C ILE A 514 -42.41 -1.37 -27.75
N VAL A 515 -41.75 -2.53 -27.74
CA VAL A 515 -42.38 -3.84 -27.96
C VAL A 515 -42.24 -4.70 -26.71
N LEU A 516 -43.35 -5.31 -26.33
CA LEU A 516 -43.46 -6.31 -25.28
C LEU A 516 -43.86 -7.63 -25.95
N ASP A 517 -43.24 -8.74 -25.59
CA ASP A 517 -43.77 -10.06 -25.96
C ASP A 517 -44.94 -10.43 -25.02
N GLU A 518 -46.02 -11.01 -25.56
CA GLU A 518 -47.39 -11.08 -25.01
C GLU A 518 -47.57 -11.75 -23.62
N ALA A 519 -46.49 -12.17 -22.94
CA ALA A 519 -46.56 -12.93 -21.68
C ALA A 519 -46.42 -12.10 -20.38
N ALA A 520 -46.25 -10.76 -20.44
CA ALA A 520 -46.10 -9.92 -19.26
C ALA A 520 -46.98 -8.65 -19.34
N GLU A 521 -48.20 -8.72 -18.80
CA GLU A 521 -49.05 -7.54 -18.60
C GLU A 521 -48.32 -6.49 -17.74
N ALA A 522 -48.11 -5.30 -18.31
CA ALA A 522 -47.59 -4.15 -17.61
C ALA A 522 -48.65 -3.61 -16.64
N GLY A 523 -48.39 -3.74 -15.34
CA GLY A 523 -49.03 -2.93 -14.31
C GLY A 523 -48.58 -1.47 -14.45
N CYS A 524 -49.18 -0.74 -15.38
CA CYS A 524 -49.14 0.71 -15.43
C CYS A 524 -50.20 1.20 -14.43
N PRO A 525 -49.84 1.85 -13.30
CA PRO A 525 -50.84 2.59 -12.55
C PRO A 525 -51.15 3.83 -13.37
N CYS A 526 -52.24 3.76 -14.14
CA CYS A 526 -52.90 4.95 -14.62
C CYS A 526 -53.49 5.66 -13.40
N GLU A 527 -52.88 6.76 -12.97
CA GLU A 527 -53.57 7.96 -12.45
C GLU A 527 -52.65 9.19 -12.53
#